data_AF-A0A7W9J1K8-F1
#
_entry.id   AF-A0A7W9J1K8-F1
#
_cell.length_a   1.000
_cell.length_b   1.000
_cell.length_c   1.000
_cell.angle_alpha   90.00
_cell.angle_beta   90.00
_cell.angle_gamma   90.00
#
_symmetry.space_group_name_H-M   'P 1'
#
loop_
_entity.id
_entity.type
_entity.pdbx_description
1 polymer ?
#
loop_
_entity_poly.entity_id
_entity_poly.type
_entity_poly.pdbx_seq_one_letter_code
_entity_poly.pdbx_strand_id
1 'polypeptide(L)'
;MTDDRAFLTAHYPLIKGAAQFLGVDTALIGQLTAAIPKIQALLRTDTATQTQLLTPAQDANGTTMIGLSTQPAFEPYVEQSGVLAITVPESLATDYDGLLRIAPAWPADWTGEGTVAIGHKSKVHVQITNGSPTTVAISSGAAQQLAVRSPWPGQSVTVLDGQTRAVVVAAQSNATFTIPAQQGRTYLVEKTGATVQPFQSLSGTPATTARRYDKATIGLAKGNGAVALKARANGKYVTAGTGTPLIANRDAIGPWEQFDLIEGVA
;
A
#
# COMPACT_ATOMS: atom_id res chain seq x y z
N MET A 1 14.21 -13.69 -15.01
CA MET A 1 15.54 -14.08 -14.48
C MET A 1 15.58 -15.51 -13.91
N THR A 2 14.55 -15.99 -13.20
CA THR A 2 14.56 -17.35 -12.62
C THR A 2 14.53 -18.46 -13.68
N ASP A 3 13.77 -18.25 -14.76
CA ASP A 3 13.54 -19.23 -15.82
C ASP A 3 14.79 -19.47 -16.69
N ASP A 4 15.36 -18.41 -17.27
CA ASP A 4 16.58 -18.48 -18.08
C ASP A 4 17.74 -19.14 -17.33
N ARG A 5 17.98 -18.77 -16.06
CA ARG A 5 19.06 -19.39 -15.27
C ARG A 5 18.83 -20.88 -15.09
N ALA A 6 17.62 -21.30 -14.72
CA ALA A 6 17.29 -22.71 -14.53
C ALA A 6 17.48 -23.50 -15.83
N PHE A 7 17.02 -22.93 -16.95
CA PHE A 7 17.23 -23.49 -18.28
C PHE A 7 18.72 -23.63 -18.61
N LEU A 8 19.51 -22.57 -18.49
CA LEU A 8 20.93 -22.56 -18.84
C LEU A 8 21.74 -23.53 -17.97
N THR A 9 21.51 -23.55 -16.65
CA THR A 9 22.21 -24.45 -15.72
C THR A 9 21.92 -25.92 -16.03
N ALA A 10 20.69 -26.26 -16.43
CA ALA A 10 20.33 -27.64 -16.77
C ALA A 10 20.85 -28.06 -18.15
N HIS A 11 20.74 -27.20 -19.16
CA HIS A 11 20.92 -27.62 -20.55
C HIS A 11 22.34 -27.44 -21.09
N TYR A 12 23.09 -26.41 -20.65
CA TYR A 12 24.43 -26.16 -21.19
C TYR A 12 25.43 -27.31 -20.93
N PRO A 13 25.48 -27.93 -19.74
CA PRO A 13 26.33 -29.09 -19.50
C PRO A 13 25.92 -30.31 -20.35
N LEU A 14 24.61 -30.51 -20.54
CA LEU A 14 24.08 -31.62 -21.36
C LEU A 14 24.43 -31.46 -22.84
N ILE A 15 24.25 -30.26 -23.40
CA ILE A 15 24.59 -29.97 -24.79
C ILE A 15 26.09 -30.14 -25.01
N LYS A 16 26.92 -29.62 -24.10
CA LYS A 16 28.37 -29.81 -24.13
C LYS A 16 28.73 -31.31 -24.09
N GLY A 17 28.13 -32.06 -23.17
CA GLY A 17 28.38 -33.50 -23.03
C GLY A 17 27.97 -34.29 -24.27
N ALA A 18 26.85 -33.95 -24.91
CA ALA A 18 26.40 -34.58 -26.15
C ALA A 18 27.35 -34.29 -27.31
N ALA A 19 27.79 -33.04 -27.49
CA ALA A 19 28.77 -32.67 -28.51
C ALA A 19 30.13 -33.38 -28.31
N GLN A 20 30.58 -33.49 -27.06
CA GLN A 20 31.78 -34.24 -26.68
C GLN A 20 31.64 -35.74 -26.97
N PHE A 21 30.51 -36.34 -26.64
CA PHE A 21 30.24 -37.77 -26.88
C PHE A 21 30.21 -38.10 -28.37
N LEU A 22 29.57 -37.24 -29.17
CA LEU A 22 29.45 -37.41 -30.61
C LEU A 22 30.73 -37.02 -31.37
N GLY A 23 31.70 -36.37 -30.72
CA GLY A 23 32.94 -35.92 -31.35
C GLY A 23 32.75 -34.80 -32.37
N VAL A 24 31.69 -34.00 -32.24
CA VAL A 24 31.31 -32.93 -33.19
C VAL A 24 31.42 -31.54 -32.55
N ASP A 25 31.57 -30.52 -33.39
CA ASP A 25 31.44 -29.09 -33.03
C ASP A 25 32.35 -28.62 -31.87
N THR A 26 33.65 -28.61 -32.12
CA THR A 26 34.67 -28.14 -31.17
C THR A 26 34.51 -26.66 -30.79
N ALA A 27 33.96 -25.84 -31.68
CA ALA A 27 33.68 -24.43 -31.43
C ALA A 27 32.56 -24.28 -30.38
N LEU A 28 31.46 -25.01 -30.51
CA LEU A 28 30.38 -25.04 -29.52
C LEU A 28 30.87 -25.55 -28.15
N ILE A 29 31.71 -26.59 -28.12
CA ILE A 29 32.31 -27.10 -26.88
C ILE A 29 33.15 -26.00 -26.19
N GLY A 30 33.95 -25.26 -26.95
CA GLY A 30 34.73 -24.13 -26.45
C GLY A 30 33.85 -23.01 -25.88
N GLN A 31 32.81 -22.64 -26.61
CA GLN A 31 31.84 -21.61 -26.20
C GLN A 31 31.10 -21.99 -24.91
N LEU A 32 30.56 -23.21 -24.83
CA LEU A 32 29.87 -23.69 -23.63
C LEU A 32 30.82 -23.82 -22.44
N THR A 33 32.07 -24.22 -22.66
CA THR A 33 33.09 -24.26 -21.60
C THR A 33 33.37 -22.87 -21.03
N ALA A 34 33.38 -21.83 -21.87
CA ALA A 34 33.55 -20.45 -21.42
C ALA A 34 32.25 -19.83 -20.82
N ALA A 35 31.08 -20.32 -21.22
CA ALA A 35 29.78 -19.76 -20.81
C ALA A 35 29.26 -20.33 -19.49
N ILE A 36 29.42 -21.63 -19.23
CA ILE A 36 28.92 -22.30 -18.01
C ILE A 36 29.36 -21.57 -16.72
N PRO A 37 30.63 -21.16 -16.54
CA PRO A 37 31.06 -20.44 -15.33
C PRO A 37 30.47 -19.04 -15.18
N LYS A 38 29.90 -18.46 -16.25
CA LYS A 38 29.31 -17.11 -16.24
C LYS A 38 27.83 -17.13 -15.82
N ILE A 39 27.21 -18.30 -15.67
CA ILE A 39 25.84 -18.43 -15.18
C ILE A 39 25.85 -18.06 -13.69
N GLN A 40 25.34 -16.86 -13.37
CA GLN A 40 25.32 -16.36 -12.00
C GLN A 40 24.32 -17.14 -11.14
N ALA A 41 24.69 -17.37 -9.88
CA ALA A 41 23.75 -17.84 -8.87
C ALA A 41 22.70 -16.77 -8.58
N LEU A 42 21.52 -17.14 -8.04
CA LEU A 42 20.59 -16.12 -7.52
C LEU A 42 21.32 -15.25 -6.49
N LEU A 43 20.98 -13.99 -6.43
CA LEU A 43 21.53 -13.09 -5.42
C LEU A 43 20.89 -13.43 -4.08
N ARG A 44 21.68 -13.39 -3.01
CA ARG A 44 21.24 -13.65 -1.64
C ARG A 44 21.52 -12.42 -0.79
N THR A 45 20.64 -12.10 0.15
CA THR A 45 20.87 -11.08 1.16
C THR A 45 20.44 -11.57 2.53
N ASP A 46 20.95 -10.94 3.58
CA ASP A 46 20.54 -11.23 4.94
C ASP A 46 19.09 -10.77 5.18
N THR A 47 18.29 -11.56 5.87
CA THR A 47 16.87 -11.26 6.13
C THR A 47 16.64 -10.13 7.12
N ALA A 48 17.63 -9.86 8.00
CA ALA A 48 17.48 -8.95 9.12
C ALA A 48 17.69 -7.48 8.74
N THR A 49 18.72 -7.20 7.94
CA THR A 49 19.15 -5.85 7.58
C THR A 49 19.09 -5.58 6.09
N GLN A 50 19.13 -6.64 5.26
CA GLN A 50 19.12 -6.54 3.79
C GLN A 50 20.25 -5.64 3.27
N THR A 51 21.43 -5.69 3.89
CA THR A 51 22.55 -4.81 3.52
C THR A 51 23.74 -5.57 2.94
N GLN A 52 23.77 -6.89 3.09
CA GLN A 52 24.93 -7.71 2.72
C GLN A 52 24.63 -8.64 1.56
N LEU A 53 25.47 -8.61 0.51
CA LEU A 53 25.40 -9.61 -0.55
C LEU A 53 25.99 -10.92 -0.04
N LEU A 54 25.17 -11.96 0.00
CA LEU A 54 25.53 -13.28 0.49
C LEU A 54 25.70 -14.28 -0.65
N THR A 55 26.27 -15.44 -0.31
CA THR A 55 26.54 -16.55 -1.24
C THR A 55 25.55 -17.70 -1.01
N PRO A 56 25.34 -18.59 -2.00
CA PRO A 56 24.47 -19.76 -1.83
C PRO A 56 24.87 -20.68 -0.67
N ALA A 57 26.14 -20.70 -0.28
CA ALA A 57 26.62 -21.51 0.85
C ALA A 57 26.00 -21.08 2.19
N GLN A 58 25.51 -19.84 2.28
CA GLN A 58 24.91 -19.28 3.49
C GLN A 58 23.40 -19.55 3.59
N ASP A 59 22.79 -20.21 2.60
CA ASP A 59 21.37 -20.63 2.66
C ASP A 59 21.12 -21.60 3.84
N ALA A 60 22.13 -22.39 4.23
CA ALA A 60 22.05 -23.36 5.33
C ALA A 60 21.79 -22.74 6.72
N ASN A 61 22.04 -21.44 6.89
CA ASN A 61 21.92 -20.76 8.18
C ASN A 61 20.48 -20.29 8.48
N GLY A 62 19.55 -20.39 7.52
CA GLY A 62 18.15 -19.97 7.69
C GLY A 62 17.94 -18.45 7.79
N THR A 63 19.00 -17.65 7.63
CA THR A 63 19.00 -16.19 7.76
C THR A 63 19.12 -15.46 6.42
N THR A 64 18.90 -16.18 5.32
CA THR A 64 19.17 -15.72 3.97
C THR A 64 17.87 -15.67 3.16
N MET A 65 17.70 -14.62 2.35
CA MET A 65 16.61 -14.49 1.38
C MET A 65 17.15 -14.14 -0.02
N ILE A 66 16.30 -14.23 -1.04
CA ILE A 66 16.67 -13.79 -2.40
C ILE A 66 16.87 -12.27 -2.40
N GLY A 67 18.04 -11.82 -2.82
CA GLY A 67 18.38 -10.42 -3.02
C GLY A 67 17.93 -9.92 -4.40
N LEU A 68 17.56 -8.65 -4.49
CA LEU A 68 17.11 -8.01 -5.72
C LEU A 68 18.26 -7.35 -6.50
N SER A 69 19.39 -7.08 -5.83
CA SER A 69 20.54 -6.36 -6.36
C SER A 69 21.85 -6.94 -5.83
N THR A 70 22.94 -6.72 -6.58
CA THR A 70 24.31 -7.02 -6.12
C THR A 70 24.83 -6.01 -5.09
N GLN A 71 24.08 -4.93 -4.84
CA GLN A 71 24.38 -3.91 -3.85
C GLN A 71 23.19 -3.75 -2.87
N PRO A 72 22.94 -4.72 -1.99
CA PRO A 72 21.76 -4.69 -1.10
C PRO A 72 21.72 -3.47 -0.15
N ALA A 73 22.88 -2.95 0.29
CA ALA A 73 22.92 -1.70 1.07
C ALA A 73 22.50 -0.43 0.30
N PHE A 74 22.34 -0.51 -1.03
CA PHE A 74 21.90 0.57 -1.89
C PHE A 74 20.71 0.07 -2.74
N GLU A 75 19.50 0.27 -2.21
CA GLU A 75 18.25 0.08 -2.95
C GLU A 75 17.71 1.44 -3.42
N PRO A 76 18.16 1.97 -4.57
CA PRO A 76 17.58 3.20 -5.14
C PRO A 76 16.15 2.98 -5.68
N TYR A 77 15.68 1.73 -5.72
CA TYR A 77 14.40 1.35 -6.29
C TYR A 77 13.29 1.40 -5.23
N VAL A 78 12.47 2.44 -5.31
CA VAL A 78 11.25 2.63 -4.49
C VAL A 78 10.15 1.60 -4.81
N GLU A 79 10.40 0.71 -5.76
CA GLU A 79 9.44 -0.24 -6.34
C GLU A 79 8.75 -1.09 -5.29
N GLN A 80 9.45 -1.54 -4.25
CA GLN A 80 8.85 -2.32 -3.17
C GLN A 80 7.70 -1.57 -2.48
N SER A 81 7.90 -0.28 -2.19
CA SER A 81 6.87 0.54 -1.57
C SER A 81 5.69 0.78 -2.53
N GLY A 82 5.96 0.93 -3.83
CA GLY A 82 4.93 1.03 -4.86
C GLY A 82 4.13 -0.28 -5.00
N VAL A 83 4.81 -1.42 -4.98
CA VAL A 83 4.18 -2.75 -5.04
C VAL A 83 3.32 -2.99 -3.80
N LEU A 84 3.82 -2.66 -2.60
CA LEU A 84 3.02 -2.76 -1.37
C LEU A 84 1.81 -1.82 -1.39
N ALA A 85 2.01 -0.57 -1.86
CA ALA A 85 0.95 0.42 -1.97
C ALA A 85 -0.17 0.01 -2.94
N ILE A 86 0.11 -0.88 -3.90
CA ILE A 86 -0.90 -1.44 -4.82
C ILE A 86 -1.46 -2.76 -4.29
N THR A 87 -0.62 -3.64 -3.73
CA THR A 87 -1.03 -4.98 -3.30
C THR A 87 -2.09 -4.95 -2.21
N VAL A 88 -1.98 -4.06 -1.22
CA VAL A 88 -2.94 -4.01 -0.11
C VAL A 88 -4.32 -3.51 -0.56
N PRO A 89 -4.45 -2.43 -1.36
CA PRO A 89 -5.74 -2.08 -1.96
C PRO A 89 -6.32 -3.17 -2.88
N GLU A 90 -5.51 -3.78 -3.74
CA GLU A 90 -5.98 -4.84 -4.65
C GLU A 90 -6.42 -6.11 -3.90
N SER A 91 -5.85 -6.38 -2.72
CA SER A 91 -6.32 -7.49 -1.87
C SER A 91 -7.66 -7.20 -1.19
N LEU A 92 -8.04 -5.92 -1.02
CA LEU A 92 -9.36 -5.50 -0.51
C LEU A 92 -10.45 -5.53 -1.58
N ALA A 93 -10.16 -5.07 -2.80
CA ALA A 93 -11.11 -5.12 -3.91
C ALA A 93 -10.42 -5.01 -5.28
N THR A 94 -10.97 -5.69 -6.29
CA THR A 94 -10.54 -5.58 -7.70
C THR A 94 -11.73 -5.47 -8.65
N ASP A 95 -11.60 -4.70 -9.74
CA ASP A 95 -12.66 -4.55 -10.76
C ASP A 95 -12.14 -4.54 -12.22
N TYR A 96 -10.88 -4.96 -12.43
CA TYR A 96 -10.13 -4.78 -13.68
C TYR A 96 -10.76 -5.42 -14.94
N ASP A 97 -11.67 -6.38 -14.80
CA ASP A 97 -12.33 -7.10 -15.90
C ASP A 97 -13.85 -6.85 -15.95
N GLY A 98 -14.34 -5.81 -15.27
CA GLY A 98 -15.76 -5.47 -15.19
C GLY A 98 -16.54 -6.29 -14.17
N LEU A 99 -15.91 -7.23 -13.46
CA LEU A 99 -16.48 -7.92 -12.31
C LEU A 99 -15.82 -7.43 -11.01
N LEU A 100 -16.58 -6.75 -10.16
CA LEU A 100 -16.10 -6.35 -8.84
C LEU A 100 -15.96 -7.58 -7.93
N ARG A 101 -14.78 -7.75 -7.33
CA ARG A 101 -14.48 -8.77 -6.33
C ARG A 101 -14.10 -8.10 -5.03
N ILE A 102 -14.60 -8.62 -3.92
CA ILE A 102 -14.30 -8.14 -2.57
C ILE A 102 -13.39 -9.14 -1.88
N ALA A 103 -12.37 -8.62 -1.21
CA ALA A 103 -11.35 -9.39 -0.50
C ALA A 103 -10.77 -10.58 -1.32
N PRO A 104 -10.47 -10.43 -2.63
CA PRO A 104 -10.16 -11.57 -3.50
C PRO A 104 -8.87 -12.31 -3.10
N ALA A 105 -7.96 -11.64 -2.39
CA ALA A 105 -6.69 -12.19 -1.93
C ALA A 105 -6.35 -11.74 -0.50
N TRP A 106 -7.35 -11.40 0.31
CA TRP A 106 -7.13 -10.95 1.68
C TRP A 106 -6.68 -12.12 2.57
N PRO A 107 -5.66 -11.94 3.44
CA PRO A 107 -5.21 -13.02 4.32
C PRO A 107 -6.30 -13.48 5.29
N ALA A 108 -6.36 -14.80 5.51
CA ALA A 108 -7.46 -15.46 6.20
C ALA A 108 -7.57 -15.11 7.71
N ASP A 109 -6.52 -14.57 8.31
CA ASP A 109 -6.44 -14.20 9.73
C ASP A 109 -6.42 -12.68 9.95
N TRP A 110 -6.44 -11.88 8.87
CA TRP A 110 -6.33 -10.43 8.98
C TRP A 110 -7.68 -9.78 9.25
N THR A 111 -7.68 -8.86 10.22
CA THR A 111 -8.76 -7.89 10.44
C THR A 111 -8.31 -6.55 9.91
N GLY A 112 -9.16 -5.88 9.16
CA GLY A 112 -8.85 -4.58 8.59
C GLY A 112 -10.06 -3.91 7.97
N GLU A 113 -9.89 -2.63 7.66
CA GLU A 113 -10.86 -1.85 6.92
C GLU A 113 -10.14 -0.95 5.92
N GLY A 114 -10.82 -0.63 4.83
CA GLY A 114 -10.22 0.21 3.80
C GLY A 114 -11.20 0.67 2.75
N THR A 115 -10.75 1.65 1.98
CA THR A 115 -11.48 2.17 0.82
C THR A 115 -10.60 2.02 -0.42
N VAL A 116 -11.15 1.39 -1.45
CA VAL A 116 -10.49 1.18 -2.74
C VAL A 116 -11.24 1.97 -3.80
N ALA A 117 -10.53 2.76 -4.59
CA ALA A 117 -11.11 3.39 -5.77
C ALA A 117 -11.21 2.35 -6.89
N ILE A 118 -12.36 2.32 -7.56
CA ILE A 118 -12.62 1.42 -8.69
C ILE A 118 -13.05 2.26 -9.91
N GLY A 119 -13.29 1.61 -11.05
CA GLY A 119 -13.72 2.24 -12.29
C GLY A 119 -14.93 3.17 -12.12
N HIS A 120 -15.09 4.09 -13.08
CA HIS A 120 -16.23 5.02 -13.15
C HIS A 120 -16.37 5.97 -11.94
N LYS A 121 -15.25 6.39 -11.34
CA LYS A 121 -15.18 7.26 -10.14
C LYS A 121 -15.89 6.68 -8.92
N SER A 122 -16.08 5.36 -8.91
CA SER A 122 -16.72 4.65 -7.80
C SER A 122 -15.69 4.28 -6.73
N LYS A 123 -16.16 3.99 -5.52
CA LYS A 123 -15.33 3.52 -4.40
C LYS A 123 -16.00 2.35 -3.72
N VAL A 124 -15.18 1.43 -3.22
CA VAL A 124 -15.62 0.30 -2.40
C VAL A 124 -15.04 0.48 -1.01
N HIS A 125 -15.89 0.35 -0.02
CA HIS A 125 -15.54 0.40 1.40
C HIS A 125 -15.75 -1.00 1.96
N VAL A 126 -14.71 -1.57 2.55
CA VAL A 126 -14.73 -2.96 3.03
C VAL A 126 -14.28 -2.98 4.47
N GLN A 127 -15.00 -3.72 5.31
CA GLN A 127 -14.53 -4.14 6.63
C GLN A 127 -14.41 -5.65 6.63
N ILE A 128 -13.33 -6.15 7.23
CA ILE A 128 -12.98 -7.56 7.29
C ILE A 128 -12.63 -7.90 8.74
N THR A 129 -13.20 -8.98 9.24
CA THR A 129 -12.87 -9.55 10.54
C THR A 129 -12.42 -10.98 10.35
N ASN A 130 -11.22 -11.30 10.85
CA ASN A 130 -10.63 -12.64 10.75
C ASN A 130 -10.74 -13.23 9.33
N GLY A 131 -10.24 -12.47 8.35
CA GLY A 131 -10.22 -12.83 6.93
C GLY A 131 -11.56 -12.78 6.19
N SER A 132 -12.68 -12.60 6.89
CA SER A 132 -14.01 -12.62 6.29
C SER A 132 -14.61 -11.21 6.18
N PRO A 133 -15.10 -10.79 5.00
CA PRO A 133 -15.82 -9.53 4.87
C PRO A 133 -17.03 -9.49 5.81
N THR A 134 -17.19 -8.40 6.55
CA THR A 134 -18.33 -8.16 7.46
C THR A 134 -19.23 -7.05 6.94
N THR A 135 -18.64 -6.02 6.36
CA THR A 135 -19.35 -4.89 5.75
C THR A 135 -18.78 -4.61 4.37
N VAL A 136 -19.65 -4.44 3.38
CA VAL A 136 -19.26 -3.98 2.04
C VAL A 136 -20.21 -2.86 1.64
N ALA A 137 -19.67 -1.68 1.38
CA ALA A 137 -20.41 -0.56 0.83
C ALA A 137 -19.77 -0.05 -0.46
N ILE A 138 -20.59 0.40 -1.41
CA ILE A 138 -20.14 0.86 -2.72
C ILE A 138 -20.71 2.25 -2.94
N SER A 139 -19.83 3.24 -3.10
CA SER A 139 -20.18 4.59 -3.51
C SER A 139 -20.05 4.68 -5.03
N SER A 140 -21.16 4.89 -5.75
CA SER A 140 -21.12 4.93 -7.22
C SER A 140 -20.88 6.33 -7.75
N GLY A 141 -19.83 6.51 -8.56
CA GLY A 141 -19.50 7.77 -9.22
C GLY A 141 -20.24 8.01 -10.54
N ALA A 142 -20.94 7.00 -11.05
CA ALA A 142 -21.67 7.02 -12.32
C ALA A 142 -22.93 6.13 -12.28
N ALA A 143 -23.83 6.31 -13.25
CA ALA A 143 -24.90 5.35 -13.50
C ALA A 143 -24.34 4.16 -14.29
N GLN A 144 -24.46 2.94 -13.78
CA GLN A 144 -23.89 1.74 -14.40
C GLN A 144 -24.56 0.45 -13.87
N GLN A 145 -24.44 -0.63 -14.65
CA GLN A 145 -24.75 -1.98 -14.19
C GLN A 145 -23.47 -2.59 -13.60
N LEU A 146 -23.34 -2.56 -12.27
CA LEU A 146 -22.13 -3.03 -11.60
C LEU A 146 -22.27 -4.52 -11.30
N ALA A 147 -21.55 -5.36 -12.04
CA ALA A 147 -21.47 -6.79 -11.75
C ALA A 147 -20.54 -7.02 -10.54
N VAL A 148 -21.01 -7.79 -9.57
CA VAL A 148 -20.30 -8.06 -8.32
C VAL A 148 -20.28 -9.56 -8.07
N ARG A 149 -19.10 -10.11 -7.75
CA ARG A 149 -18.97 -11.47 -7.22
C ARG A 149 -19.42 -11.45 -5.77
N SER A 150 -20.26 -12.41 -5.38
CA SER A 150 -20.72 -12.53 -3.99
C SER A 150 -19.51 -12.57 -3.04
N PRO A 151 -19.40 -11.63 -2.07
CA PRO A 151 -18.35 -11.67 -1.05
C PRO A 151 -18.45 -12.90 -0.15
N TRP A 152 -19.61 -13.57 -0.14
CA TRP A 152 -19.90 -14.73 0.69
C TRP A 152 -20.44 -15.87 -0.17
N PRO A 153 -19.56 -16.67 -0.79
CA PRO A 153 -19.96 -17.79 -1.64
C PRO A 153 -20.94 -18.74 -0.92
N GLY A 154 -22.02 -19.10 -1.60
CA GLY A 154 -23.07 -19.99 -1.06
C GLY A 154 -24.01 -19.35 -0.04
N GLN A 155 -23.78 -18.11 0.40
CA GLN A 155 -24.67 -17.37 1.27
C GLN A 155 -25.64 -16.51 0.47
N SER A 156 -26.83 -16.28 1.02
CA SER A 156 -27.77 -15.32 0.44
C SER A 156 -27.29 -13.89 0.71
N VAL A 157 -27.31 -13.04 -0.32
CA VAL A 157 -26.91 -11.63 -0.27
C VAL A 157 -28.07 -10.73 -0.68
N THR A 158 -28.14 -9.56 -0.05
CA THR A 158 -29.08 -8.49 -0.40
C THR A 158 -28.29 -7.20 -0.60
N VAL A 159 -28.81 -6.31 -1.45
CA VAL A 159 -28.22 -4.97 -1.62
C VAL A 159 -29.26 -3.93 -1.26
N LEU A 160 -28.91 -3.05 -0.34
CA LEU A 160 -29.75 -1.96 0.13
C LEU A 160 -29.19 -0.62 -0.34
N ASP A 161 -30.06 0.37 -0.51
CA ASP A 161 -29.65 1.76 -0.64
C ASP A 161 -29.00 2.22 0.68
N GLY A 162 -27.79 2.78 0.58
CA GLY A 162 -26.96 3.06 1.76
C GLY A 162 -27.50 4.16 2.67
N GLN A 163 -28.47 4.96 2.23
CA GLN A 163 -29.12 5.98 3.05
C GLN A 163 -30.47 5.50 3.58
N THR A 164 -31.35 5.04 2.68
CA THR A 164 -32.74 4.71 3.01
C THR A 164 -32.94 3.28 3.47
N ARG A 165 -31.93 2.41 3.24
CA ARG A 165 -32.00 0.95 3.42
C ARG A 165 -33.11 0.27 2.60
N ALA A 166 -33.64 0.95 1.58
CA ALA A 166 -34.56 0.35 0.63
C ALA A 166 -33.85 -0.76 -0.17
N VAL A 167 -34.54 -1.87 -0.43
CA VAL A 167 -33.96 -2.98 -1.21
C VAL A 167 -33.74 -2.54 -2.65
N VAL A 168 -32.49 -2.64 -3.11
CA VAL A 168 -32.07 -2.36 -4.50
C VAL A 168 -31.91 -3.66 -5.27
N VAL A 169 -31.32 -4.68 -4.64
CA VAL A 169 -31.23 -6.04 -5.19
C VAL A 169 -31.82 -6.99 -4.15
N ALA A 170 -32.85 -7.73 -4.55
CA ALA A 170 -33.50 -8.71 -3.69
C ALA A 170 -32.55 -9.84 -3.27
N ALA A 171 -32.86 -10.45 -2.13
CA ALA A 171 -32.08 -11.55 -1.57
C ALA A 171 -31.89 -12.71 -2.57
N GLN A 172 -30.65 -13.12 -2.80
CA GLN A 172 -30.30 -14.21 -3.72
C GLN A 172 -28.98 -14.88 -3.33
N SER A 173 -28.74 -16.12 -3.74
CA SER A 173 -27.52 -16.90 -3.45
C SER A 173 -26.63 -17.13 -4.68
N ASN A 174 -26.82 -16.37 -5.75
CA ASN A 174 -26.03 -16.48 -6.97
C ASN A 174 -24.56 -16.13 -6.70
N ALA A 175 -23.64 -16.78 -7.43
CA ALA A 175 -22.20 -16.49 -7.32
C ALA A 175 -21.84 -15.06 -7.75
N THR A 176 -22.66 -14.45 -8.59
CA THR A 176 -22.56 -13.06 -9.02
C THR A 176 -23.95 -12.42 -9.02
N PHE A 177 -24.01 -11.11 -8.83
CA PHE A 177 -25.23 -10.31 -8.93
C PHE A 177 -24.90 -8.95 -9.54
N THR A 178 -25.93 -8.22 -9.97
CA THR A 178 -25.75 -6.91 -10.61
C THR A 178 -26.46 -5.83 -9.80
N ILE A 179 -25.74 -4.75 -9.49
CA ILE A 179 -26.30 -3.56 -8.86
C ILE A 179 -26.62 -2.53 -9.96
N PRO A 180 -27.88 -2.11 -10.11
CA PRO A 180 -28.25 -0.99 -10.99
C PRO A 180 -27.85 0.33 -10.32
N ALA A 181 -26.55 0.61 -10.32
CA ALA A 181 -25.96 1.73 -9.63
C ALA A 181 -26.29 3.06 -10.31
N GLN A 182 -26.58 4.09 -9.51
CA GLN A 182 -26.86 5.45 -9.92
C GLN A 182 -25.74 6.37 -9.44
N GLN A 183 -25.45 7.42 -10.21
CA GLN A 183 -24.43 8.40 -9.84
C GLN A 183 -24.75 9.05 -8.49
N GLY A 184 -23.74 9.11 -7.62
CA GLY A 184 -23.83 9.76 -6.31
C GLY A 184 -24.55 8.95 -5.23
N ARG A 185 -25.03 7.74 -5.55
CA ARG A 185 -25.65 6.84 -4.57
C ARG A 185 -24.66 5.89 -3.94
N THR A 186 -24.98 5.48 -2.72
CA THR A 186 -24.26 4.47 -1.96
C THR A 186 -25.10 3.20 -1.86
N TYR A 187 -24.47 2.04 -1.89
CA TYR A 187 -25.11 0.74 -1.80
C TYR A 187 -24.46 -0.08 -0.70
N LEU A 188 -25.25 -0.68 0.16
CA LEU A 188 -24.80 -1.57 1.22
C LEU A 188 -25.05 -3.01 0.78
N VAL A 189 -24.01 -3.84 0.72
CA VAL A 189 -24.09 -5.26 0.39
C VAL A 189 -23.99 -6.04 1.70
N GLU A 190 -25.01 -6.83 2.02
CA GLU A 190 -25.10 -7.57 3.27
C GLU A 190 -25.41 -9.05 3.01
N LYS A 191 -25.00 -9.92 3.93
CA LYS A 191 -25.62 -11.25 4.05
C LYS A 191 -27.08 -11.06 4.40
N THR A 192 -27.99 -11.71 3.69
CA THR A 192 -29.42 -11.64 3.96
C THR A 192 -29.70 -12.03 5.41
N GLY A 193 -30.36 -11.15 6.16
CA GLY A 193 -30.69 -11.35 7.58
C GLY A 193 -29.59 -10.95 8.57
N ALA A 194 -28.38 -10.62 8.11
CA ALA A 194 -27.41 -9.91 8.93
C ALA A 194 -27.78 -8.43 9.00
N THR A 195 -27.54 -7.78 10.14
CA THR A 195 -27.66 -6.32 10.25
C THR A 195 -26.27 -5.74 10.38
N VAL A 196 -25.78 -5.07 9.35
CA VAL A 196 -24.61 -4.21 9.50
C VAL A 196 -25.04 -3.02 10.36
N GLN A 197 -24.35 -2.84 11.49
CA GLN A 197 -24.55 -1.67 12.33
C GLN A 197 -23.94 -0.45 11.63
N PRO A 198 -24.62 0.70 11.62
CA PRO A 198 -23.99 1.93 11.13
C PRO A 198 -22.72 2.21 11.93
N PHE A 199 -21.71 2.78 11.27
CA PHE A 199 -20.46 3.16 11.94
C PHE A 199 -20.76 4.03 13.16
N GLN A 200 -20.26 3.63 14.32
CA GLN A 200 -20.33 4.47 15.50
C GLN A 200 -19.40 5.66 15.25
N SER A 201 -19.94 6.89 15.25
CA SER A 201 -19.11 8.09 15.10
C SER A 201 -17.95 8.03 16.11
N LEU A 202 -16.71 8.14 15.62
CA LEU A 202 -15.55 8.31 16.48
C LEU A 202 -15.77 9.58 17.29
N SER A 203 -16.02 9.42 18.59
CA SER A 203 -16.10 10.52 19.53
C SER A 203 -14.73 10.73 20.17
N GLY A 204 -14.39 11.98 20.41
CA GLY A 204 -13.12 12.34 21.04
C GLY A 204 -12.95 13.85 21.16
N THR A 205 -12.17 14.26 22.14
CA THR A 205 -11.70 15.65 22.24
C THR A 205 -10.50 15.80 21.30
N PRO A 206 -10.48 16.82 20.41
CA PRO A 206 -9.31 17.08 19.57
C PRO A 206 -8.03 17.15 20.41
N ALA A 207 -6.96 16.49 19.98
CA ALA A 207 -5.67 16.60 20.63
C ALA A 207 -5.13 18.02 20.46
N THR A 208 -4.98 18.76 21.55
CA THR A 208 -4.46 20.15 21.56
C THR A 208 -2.95 20.23 21.78
N THR A 209 -2.32 19.11 22.14
CA THR A 209 -0.88 19.00 22.41
C THR A 209 -0.31 17.78 21.70
N ALA A 210 0.87 17.91 21.11
CA ALA A 210 1.59 16.76 20.58
C ALA A 210 1.92 15.76 21.71
N ARG A 211 1.83 14.47 21.41
CA ARG A 211 2.26 13.40 22.31
C ARG A 211 3.50 12.75 21.72
N ARG A 212 4.48 12.47 22.57
CA ARG A 212 5.74 11.81 22.21
C ARG A 212 5.82 10.45 22.87
N TYR A 213 6.24 9.44 22.12
CA TYR A 213 6.62 8.13 22.61
C TYR A 213 7.92 7.72 21.91
N ASP A 214 9.03 7.72 22.65
CA ASP A 214 10.38 7.52 22.09
C ASP A 214 10.62 8.46 20.89
N LYS A 215 10.95 7.92 19.71
CA LYS A 215 11.12 8.68 18.47
C LYS A 215 9.81 9.04 17.75
N ALA A 216 8.67 8.49 18.16
CA ALA A 216 7.39 8.75 17.52
C ALA A 216 6.69 9.96 18.15
N THR A 217 6.23 10.90 17.31
CA THR A 217 5.41 12.03 17.74
C THR A 217 4.09 12.01 16.97
N ILE A 218 2.98 12.16 17.68
CA ILE A 218 1.66 12.42 17.08
C ILE A 218 1.22 13.83 17.43
N GLY A 219 0.94 14.63 16.40
CA GLY A 219 0.67 16.07 16.51
C GLY A 219 1.92 16.95 16.34
N LEU A 220 1.73 18.26 16.15
CA LEU A 220 2.81 19.23 16.02
C LEU A 220 3.17 19.77 17.41
N ALA A 221 4.41 19.57 17.85
CA ALA A 221 4.87 20.13 19.12
C ALA A 221 5.04 21.65 18.95
N LYS A 222 4.22 22.43 19.64
CA LYS A 222 4.51 23.85 19.85
C LYS A 222 5.69 23.94 20.81
N GLY A 223 6.73 24.69 20.44
CA GLY A 223 7.79 25.05 21.38
C GLY A 223 7.18 25.77 22.59
N ASN A 224 7.74 25.55 23.78
CA ASN A 224 7.17 25.99 25.07
C ASN A 224 7.19 27.51 25.32
N GLY A 225 7.29 28.35 24.29
CA GLY A 225 7.27 29.79 24.43
C GLY A 225 7.10 30.53 23.11
N ALA A 226 6.39 31.66 23.15
CA ALA A 226 6.36 32.61 22.05
C ALA A 226 7.76 33.19 21.83
N VAL A 227 8.24 33.15 20.58
CA VAL A 227 9.50 33.76 20.17
C VAL A 227 9.23 35.09 19.48
N ALA A 228 10.15 36.05 19.60
CA ALA A 228 10.12 37.30 18.86
C ALA A 228 11.34 37.38 17.95
N LEU A 229 11.13 37.77 16.69
CA LEU A 229 12.20 37.93 15.69
C LEU A 229 12.66 39.38 15.67
N LYS A 230 13.95 39.63 15.91
CA LYS A 230 14.56 40.97 15.85
C LYS A 230 15.46 41.10 14.63
N ALA A 231 15.18 42.07 13.76
CA ALA A 231 15.96 42.30 12.57
C ALA A 231 17.31 42.96 12.92
N ARG A 232 18.40 42.39 12.42
CA ARG A 232 19.74 42.95 12.60
C ARG A 232 19.95 44.26 11.84
N ALA A 233 19.25 44.44 10.71
CA ALA A 233 19.43 45.60 9.84
C ALA A 233 18.97 46.93 10.45
N ASN A 234 17.92 46.92 11.28
CA ASN A 234 17.34 48.13 11.85
C ASN A 234 17.04 48.04 13.37
N GLY A 235 17.35 46.90 13.99
CA GLY A 235 17.13 46.68 15.42
C GLY A 235 15.67 46.60 15.85
N LYS A 236 14.70 46.52 14.91
CA LYS A 236 13.26 46.46 15.20
C LYS A 236 12.75 45.02 15.24
N TYR A 237 11.61 44.81 15.91
CA TYR A 237 10.90 43.54 15.98
C TYR A 237 9.97 43.34 14.79
N VAL A 238 9.88 42.10 14.31
CA VAL A 238 8.97 41.66 13.23
C VAL A 238 7.54 41.62 13.75
N THR A 239 6.63 42.30 13.05
CA THR A 239 5.19 42.32 13.34
C THR A 239 4.40 41.55 12.29
N ALA A 240 3.40 40.80 12.74
CA ALA A 240 2.42 40.09 11.92
C ALA A 240 1.07 40.83 11.93
N GLY A 241 1.04 42.04 11.38
CA GLY A 241 -0.19 42.82 11.25
C GLY A 241 -1.22 42.15 10.35
N THR A 242 -2.50 42.39 10.62
CA THR A 242 -3.62 41.81 9.85
C THR A 242 -3.57 42.27 8.40
N GLY A 243 -3.38 41.32 7.47
CA GLY A 243 -3.36 41.59 6.03
C GLY A 243 -2.08 42.26 5.50
N THR A 244 -1.04 42.39 6.32
CA THR A 244 0.26 42.95 5.90
C THR A 244 1.34 41.86 5.88
N PRO A 245 2.35 41.95 5.00
CA PRO A 245 3.56 41.14 5.09
C PRO A 245 4.22 41.27 6.47
N LEU A 246 5.03 40.27 6.84
CA LEU A 246 5.85 40.34 8.05
C LEU A 246 6.89 41.44 7.90
N ILE A 247 6.82 42.48 8.73
CA ILE A 247 7.66 43.68 8.63
C ILE A 247 8.34 43.95 9.97
N ALA A 248 9.65 44.23 9.95
CA ALA A 248 10.39 44.64 11.15
C ALA A 248 10.29 46.15 11.39
N ASN A 249 9.23 46.62 12.07
CA ASN A 249 8.98 48.04 12.31
C ASN A 249 8.55 48.41 13.75
N ARG A 250 8.64 47.47 14.71
CA ARG A 250 8.25 47.72 16.12
C ARG A 250 9.43 47.86 17.05
N ASP A 251 9.30 48.77 18.02
CA ASP A 251 10.30 49.03 19.05
C ASP A 251 10.17 48.13 20.29
N ALA A 252 9.00 47.51 20.48
CA ALA A 252 8.71 46.63 21.60
C ALA A 252 7.93 45.40 21.13
N ILE A 253 8.00 44.32 21.93
CA ILE A 253 7.26 43.08 21.70
C ILE A 253 5.85 43.26 22.26
N GLY A 254 4.85 43.20 21.40
CA GLY A 254 3.44 43.10 21.74
C GLY A 254 2.82 41.78 21.23
N PRO A 255 1.48 41.69 21.19
CA PRO A 255 0.79 40.49 20.73
C PRO A 255 1.09 40.10 19.28
N TRP A 256 1.44 41.08 18.43
CA TRP A 256 1.68 40.88 17.01
C TRP A 256 3.15 40.57 16.67
N GLU A 257 4.03 40.58 17.67
CA GLU A 257 5.47 40.30 17.53
C GLU A 257 5.86 38.93 18.13
N GLN A 258 4.84 38.14 18.50
CA GLN A 258 4.97 36.82 19.10
C GLN A 258 4.66 35.72 18.07
N PHE A 259 5.56 34.76 17.95
CA PHE A 259 5.47 33.65 17.00
C PHE A 259 5.61 32.32 17.72
N ASP A 260 4.87 31.31 17.25
CA ASP A 260 5.06 29.93 17.69
C ASP A 260 6.30 29.35 17.00
N LEU A 261 7.27 28.88 17.78
CA LEU A 261 8.38 28.10 17.24
C LEU A 261 7.93 26.65 17.08
N ILE A 262 7.98 26.15 15.84
CA ILE A 262 7.71 24.73 15.54
C ILE A 262 9.06 24.04 15.38
N GLU A 263 9.40 23.14 16.30
CA GLU A 263 10.55 22.26 16.14
C GLU A 263 10.19 21.13 15.18
N GLY A 264 10.84 21.11 14.01
CA GLY A 264 10.68 20.02 13.05
C GLY A 264 11.25 18.71 13.60
N VAL A 265 10.55 17.61 13.34
CA VAL A 265 11.07 16.25 13.57
C VAL A 265 11.96 15.91 12.38
N ALA A 266 13.24 15.63 12.63
CA ALA A 266 14.17 15.09 11.63
C ALA A 266 13.92 13.59 11.41
#